data_AF-A0A6L5FEN1-F1
#
_entry.id   AF-A0A6L5FEN1-F1
#
_cell.length_a   1.000
_cell.length_b   1.000
_cell.length_c   1.000
_cell.angle_alpha   90.00
_cell.angle_beta   90.00
_cell.angle_gamma   90.00
#
_symmetry.space_group_name_H-M   'P 1'
#
loop_
_entity.id
_entity.type
_entity.pdbx_description
1 polymer ?
#
loop_
_entity_poly.entity_id
_entity_poly.type
_entity_poly.pdbx_seq_one_letter_code
_entity_poly.pdbx_strand_id
1 'polypeptide(L)'
;MFEEDIDSIVGAGITVGCNPPENTMFCPTGQLTRGQAAAFLRRALDVPAATTDHFSDDDGHLFEGDVNAIAEVDITRGCNPPDNTHYCPDDLLTRGQAAAFLRRALLP
;
A
#
# COMPACT_ATOMS: atom_id res chain seq x y z
N MET A 1 21.69 2.27 -8.59
CA MET A 1 21.38 0.89 -9.05
C MET A 1 19.89 0.67 -9.28
N PHE A 2 18.99 1.41 -8.62
CA PHE A 2 17.53 1.24 -8.76
C PHE A 2 16.86 2.22 -9.73
N GLU A 3 17.63 3.09 -10.40
CA GLU A 3 17.08 4.22 -11.15
C GLU A 3 16.12 3.77 -12.26
N GLU A 4 16.52 2.78 -13.08
CA GLU A 4 15.68 2.21 -14.13
C GLU A 4 14.38 1.57 -13.57
N ASP A 5 14.49 0.84 -12.46
CA ASP A 5 13.32 0.23 -11.80
C ASP A 5 12.37 1.30 -11.24
N ILE A 6 12.92 2.37 -10.65
CA ILE A 6 12.17 3.50 -10.11
C ILE A 6 11.44 4.24 -11.24
N ASP A 7 12.16 4.58 -12.31
CA ASP A 7 11.60 5.27 -13.46
C ASP A 7 10.46 4.44 -14.10
N SER A 8 10.62 3.12 -14.13
CA SER A 8 9.59 2.21 -14.63
C SER A 8 8.29 2.27 -13.81
N ILE A 9 8.38 2.22 -12.47
CA ILE A 9 7.19 2.29 -11.61
C ILE A 9 6.59 3.70 -11.53
N VAL A 10 7.39 4.74 -11.74
CA VAL A 10 6.91 6.13 -11.92
C VAL A 10 6.13 6.25 -13.23
N GLY A 11 6.71 5.76 -14.35
CA GLY A 11 6.06 5.77 -15.66
C GLY A 11 4.76 4.96 -15.72
N ALA A 12 4.68 3.89 -14.92
CA ALA A 12 3.46 3.10 -14.74
C ALA A 12 2.44 3.72 -13.76
N GLY A 13 2.77 4.83 -13.10
CA GLY A 13 1.89 5.47 -12.11
C GLY A 13 1.70 4.69 -10.80
N ILE A 14 2.58 3.73 -10.51
CA ILE A 14 2.52 2.90 -9.29
C ILE A 14 2.93 3.72 -8.06
N THR A 15 3.88 4.64 -8.24
CA THR A 15 4.34 5.56 -7.20
C THR A 15 4.21 7.01 -7.66
N VAL A 16 4.02 7.91 -6.69
CA VAL A 16 4.08 9.36 -6.89
C VAL A 16 5.25 9.99 -6.14
N GLY A 17 6.12 9.21 -5.51
CA GLY A 17 7.25 9.72 -4.72
C GLY A 17 6.96 9.84 -3.22
N CYS A 18 7.86 10.54 -2.50
CA CYS A 18 7.94 10.55 -1.04
C CYS A 18 7.93 11.95 -0.39
N ASN A 19 7.94 13.04 -1.16
CA ASN A 19 8.01 14.40 -0.63
C ASN A 19 6.80 15.25 -1.06
N PRO A 20 5.59 14.95 -0.56
CA PRO A 20 4.45 15.79 -0.84
C PRO A 20 4.63 17.20 -0.24
N PRO A 21 4.08 18.24 -0.89
CA PRO A 21 3.26 18.17 -2.10
C PRO A 21 4.08 18.10 -3.41
N GLU A 22 5.39 18.35 -3.39
CA GLU A 22 6.18 18.48 -4.62
C GLU A 22 6.36 17.16 -5.36
N ASN A 23 6.51 16.04 -4.64
CA ASN A 23 6.60 14.69 -5.21
C ASN A 23 7.72 14.55 -6.27
N THR A 24 8.84 15.23 -6.04
CA THR A 24 10.03 15.28 -6.90
C THR A 24 11.13 14.28 -6.49
N MET A 25 10.93 13.54 -5.40
CA MET A 25 11.87 12.56 -4.85
C MET A 25 11.20 11.20 -4.68
N PHE A 26 11.97 10.12 -4.91
CA PHE A 26 11.52 8.74 -4.64
C PHE A 26 11.94 8.21 -3.26
N CYS A 27 13.01 8.74 -2.66
CA CYS A 27 13.58 8.26 -1.39
C CYS A 27 13.97 6.75 -1.39
N PRO A 28 14.92 6.31 -2.24
CA PRO A 28 15.21 4.87 -2.45
C PRO A 28 15.75 4.12 -1.23
N THR A 29 16.23 4.82 -0.20
CA THR A 29 16.69 4.23 1.07
C THR A 29 15.64 4.36 2.20
N GLY A 30 14.49 4.94 1.90
CA GLY A 30 13.37 5.07 2.84
C GLY A 30 12.77 3.72 3.17
N GLN A 31 12.22 3.62 4.38
CA GLN A 31 11.43 2.44 4.78
C GLN A 31 10.01 2.59 4.24
N LEU A 32 9.39 1.45 3.90
CA LEU A 32 8.05 1.41 3.34
C LEU A 32 7.01 1.23 4.46
N THR A 33 6.06 2.15 4.56
CA THR A 33 4.90 1.99 5.46
C THR A 33 3.85 1.06 4.86
N ARG A 34 2.95 0.54 5.68
CA ARG A 34 1.83 -0.29 5.22
C ARG A 34 0.94 0.45 4.24
N GLY A 35 0.60 1.71 4.51
CA GLY A 35 -0.21 2.52 3.61
C GLY A 35 0.44 2.78 2.24
N GLN A 36 1.76 3.04 2.21
CA GLN A 36 2.50 3.15 0.95
C GLN A 36 2.51 1.82 0.18
N ALA A 37 2.66 0.69 0.87
CA ALA A 37 2.57 -0.62 0.25
C ALA A 37 1.17 -0.89 -0.33
N ALA A 38 0.10 -0.44 0.33
CA ALA A 38 -1.27 -0.54 -0.20
C ALA A 38 -1.42 0.24 -1.50
N ALA A 39 -0.95 1.48 -1.52
CA ALA A 39 -0.94 2.33 -2.71
C ALA A 39 -0.20 1.67 -3.88
N PHE A 40 0.98 1.09 -3.63
CA PHE A 40 1.74 0.39 -4.67
C PHE A 40 0.99 -0.83 -5.18
N LEU A 41 0.46 -1.67 -4.29
CA LEU A 41 -0.26 -2.89 -4.67
C LEU A 41 -1.54 -2.58 -5.44
N ARG A 42 -2.36 -1.61 -4.98
CA ARG A 42 -3.59 -1.23 -5.68
C ARG A 42 -3.28 -0.80 -7.12
N ARG A 43 -2.30 0.10 -7.28
CA ARG A 43 -1.96 0.69 -8.59
C ARG A 43 -1.26 -0.31 -9.50
N ALA A 44 -0.35 -1.12 -8.97
CA ALA A 44 0.36 -2.14 -9.75
C ALA A 44 -0.58 -3.25 -10.28
N LEU A 45 -1.66 -3.54 -9.55
CA LEU A 45 -2.64 -4.57 -9.89
C LEU A 45 -3.91 -4.01 -10.53
N ASP A 46 -3.99 -2.69 -10.75
CA ASP A 46 -5.17 -1.98 -11.25
C ASP A 46 -6.46 -2.34 -10.51
N VAL A 47 -6.36 -2.46 -9.17
CA VAL A 47 -7.52 -2.80 -8.34
C VAL A 47 -8.47 -1.59 -8.27
N PRO A 48 -9.76 -1.76 -8.61
CA PRO A 48 -10.74 -0.69 -8.55
C PRO A 48 -10.82 -0.06 -7.15
N ALA A 49 -11.21 1.21 -7.10
CA ALA A 49 -11.48 1.86 -5.82
C ALA A 49 -12.62 1.13 -5.08
N ALA A 50 -12.50 0.98 -3.77
CA ALA A 50 -13.57 0.49 -2.92
C ALA A 50 -14.45 1.65 -2.42
N THR A 51 -15.70 1.32 -2.10
CA THR A 51 -16.64 2.25 -1.42
C THR A 51 -16.95 1.81 0.01
N THR A 52 -16.61 0.57 0.34
CA THR A 52 -16.71 0.01 1.69
C THR A 52 -15.52 0.46 2.50
N ASP A 53 -15.78 0.98 3.68
CA ASP A 53 -14.76 1.19 4.71
C ASP A 53 -14.55 -0.12 5.50
N HIS A 54 -13.30 -0.56 5.61
CA HIS A 54 -12.92 -1.82 6.24
C HIS A 54 -12.16 -1.63 7.56
N PHE A 55 -11.58 -0.46 7.82
CA PHE A 55 -10.73 -0.24 9.00
C PHE A 55 -11.01 1.11 9.65
N SER A 56 -11.09 1.13 10.98
CA SER A 56 -11.51 2.34 11.70
C SER A 56 -10.38 3.32 12.04
N ASP A 57 -9.12 2.97 11.76
CA ASP A 57 -7.94 3.76 12.14
C ASP A 57 -7.26 4.45 10.95
N ASP A 58 -7.76 4.30 9.73
CA ASP A 58 -7.28 5.00 8.53
C ASP A 58 -8.28 6.03 7.99
N ASP A 59 -9.38 6.30 8.70
CA ASP A 59 -10.33 7.39 8.40
C ASP A 59 -9.63 8.73 8.14
N GLY A 60 -9.79 9.27 6.93
CA GLY A 60 -9.18 10.53 6.50
C GLY A 60 -7.68 10.44 6.18
N HIS A 61 -7.09 9.25 6.23
CA HIS A 61 -5.70 9.01 5.86
C HIS A 61 -5.50 9.09 4.34
N LEU A 62 -4.33 9.58 3.90
CA LEU A 62 -4.01 9.72 2.47
C LEU A 62 -4.18 8.42 1.67
N PHE A 63 -3.94 7.28 2.31
CA PHE A 63 -4.00 5.94 1.69
C PHE A 63 -5.28 5.16 2.00
N GLU A 64 -6.27 5.73 2.70
CA GLU A 64 -7.52 5.04 3.09
C GLU A 64 -8.19 4.33 1.89
N GLY A 65 -8.40 5.07 0.79
CA GLY A 65 -8.98 4.50 -0.43
C GLY A 65 -8.11 3.40 -1.07
N ASP A 66 -6.78 3.49 -0.92
CA ASP A 66 -5.87 2.47 -1.42
C ASP A 66 -5.94 1.19 -0.55
N VAL A 67 -6.07 1.37 0.77
CA VAL A 67 -6.22 0.31 1.76
C VAL A 67 -7.55 -0.44 1.57
N ASN A 68 -8.66 0.29 1.49
CA ASN A 68 -9.98 -0.29 1.32
C ASN A 68 -10.08 -1.09 0.00
N ALA A 69 -9.46 -0.60 -1.08
CA ALA A 69 -9.43 -1.33 -2.35
C ALA A 69 -8.73 -2.69 -2.25
N ILE A 70 -7.56 -2.76 -1.60
CA ILE A 70 -6.83 -4.03 -1.48
C ILE A 70 -7.44 -4.96 -0.41
N ALA A 71 -8.25 -4.43 0.51
CA ALA A 71 -9.05 -5.22 1.44
C ALA A 71 -10.22 -5.91 0.72
N GLU A 72 -10.90 -5.20 -0.18
CA GLU A 72 -12.02 -5.72 -0.97
C GLU A 72 -11.65 -6.96 -1.81
N VAL A 73 -10.39 -7.06 -2.22
CA VAL A 73 -9.85 -8.20 -2.98
C VAL A 73 -8.97 -9.13 -2.14
N ASP A 74 -9.13 -9.11 -0.81
CA ASP A 74 -8.50 -10.02 0.14
C ASP A 74 -6.95 -10.00 0.17
N ILE A 75 -6.29 -8.94 -0.32
CA ILE A 75 -4.81 -8.85 -0.30
C ILE A 75 -4.29 -8.57 1.12
N THR A 76 -4.99 -7.70 1.86
CA THR A 76 -4.61 -7.30 3.22
C THR A 76 -5.56 -7.82 4.30
N ARG A 77 -5.09 -7.75 5.55
CA ARG A 77 -5.88 -7.89 6.78
C ARG A 77 -5.41 -6.84 7.79
N GLY A 78 -6.17 -6.67 8.86
CA GLY A 78 -5.84 -5.75 9.94
C GLY A 78 -4.57 -6.09 10.72
N CYS A 79 -4.07 -5.12 11.47
CA CYS A 79 -2.88 -5.20 12.33
C CYS A 79 -3.20 -5.62 13.77
N ASN A 80 -4.47 -5.68 14.16
CA ASN A 80 -4.93 -5.98 15.53
C ASN A 80 -5.71 -7.31 15.60
N PRO A 81 -5.08 -8.48 15.37
CA PRO A 81 -5.76 -9.75 15.52
C PRO A 81 -6.20 -9.99 16.98
N PRO A 82 -7.32 -10.70 17.21
CA PRO A 82 -8.13 -11.38 16.20
C PRO A 82 -9.13 -10.46 15.49
N ASP A 83 -9.38 -9.25 15.99
CA ASP A 83 -10.47 -8.39 15.53
C ASP A 83 -10.24 -7.86 14.11
N ASN A 84 -8.98 -7.54 13.76
CA ASN A 84 -8.58 -7.06 12.43
C ASN A 84 -9.34 -5.81 11.96
N THR A 85 -9.79 -4.95 12.89
CA THR A 85 -10.51 -3.71 12.60
C THR A 85 -9.60 -2.51 12.33
N HIS A 86 -8.29 -2.63 12.57
CA HIS A 86 -7.31 -1.56 12.33
C HIS A 86 -6.36 -1.97 11.21
N TYR A 87 -6.00 -1.05 10.31
CA TYR A 87 -4.99 -1.25 9.27
C TYR A 87 -3.58 -0.87 9.71
N CYS A 88 -3.40 0.13 10.58
CA CYS A 88 -2.13 0.75 10.96
C CYS A 88 -1.34 1.28 9.73
N PRO A 89 -1.79 2.34 9.04
CA PRO A 89 -1.21 2.79 7.76
C PRO A 89 0.23 3.33 7.87
N ASP A 90 0.59 3.90 9.02
CA ASP A 90 1.91 4.50 9.26
C ASP A 90 2.96 3.50 9.76
N ASP A 91 2.54 2.30 10.15
CA ASP A 91 3.46 1.26 10.61
C ASP A 91 4.34 0.76 9.47
N LEU A 92 5.60 0.43 9.79
CA LEU A 92 6.51 -0.19 8.84
C LEU A 92 6.01 -1.57 8.41
N LEU A 93 6.11 -1.86 7.12
CA LEU A 93 5.76 -3.17 6.59
C LEU A 93 6.82 -4.21 6.95
N THR A 94 6.46 -5.18 7.79
CA THR A 94 7.34 -6.30 8.11
C THR A 94 7.48 -7.25 6.91
N ARG A 95 8.60 -7.99 6.84
CA ARG A 95 8.80 -9.02 5.80
C ARG A 95 7.71 -10.09 5.78
N GLY A 96 7.15 -10.44 6.94
CA GLY A 96 6.05 -11.41 7.05
C GLY A 96 4.75 -10.88 6.45
N GLN A 97 4.42 -9.61 6.70
CA GLN A 97 3.27 -8.95 6.08
C GLN A 97 3.46 -8.80 4.57
N ALA A 98 4.65 -8.41 4.11
CA ALA A 98 4.97 -8.34 2.68
C ALA A 98 4.78 -9.70 2.00
N ALA A 99 5.26 -10.80 2.59
CA ALA A 99 5.04 -12.15 2.07
C ALA A 99 3.55 -12.52 2.00
N ALA A 100 2.77 -12.15 3.03
CA ALA A 100 1.33 -12.38 3.03
C ALA A 100 0.61 -11.60 1.91
N PHE A 101 0.96 -10.33 1.71
CA PHE A 101 0.41 -9.50 0.63
C PHE A 101 0.73 -10.10 -0.74
N LEU A 102 2.00 -10.43 -1.00
CA LEU A 102 2.43 -11.01 -2.27
C LEU A 102 1.77 -12.36 -2.55
N ARG A 103 1.65 -13.24 -1.54
CA ARG A 103 0.96 -14.53 -1.70
C ARG A 103 -0.50 -14.35 -2.09
N ARG A 104 -1.22 -13.42 -1.45
CA ARG A 104 -2.65 -13.18 -1.77
C ARG A 104 -2.83 -12.44 -3.11
N ALA A 105 -1.89 -11.57 -3.46
CA ALA A 105 -1.95 -10.81 -4.71
C ALA A 105 -1.57 -11.64 -5.96
N LEU A 106 -0.56 -12.52 -5.86
CA LEU A 106 0.08 -13.12 -7.03
C LEU A 106 0.01 -14.65 -7.08
N LEU A 107 -0.37 -15.31 -5.99
CA LEU A 107 -0.36 -16.77 -5.87
C LEU A 107 -1.70 -17.30 -5.30
N PRO A 108 -2.80 -17.16 -6.06
CA PRO A 108 -4.12 -17.65 -5.65
C PRO A 108 -4.15 -19.17 -5.52
#